data_AF-A0A1G2W985-F1
#
_entry.id   AF-A0A1G2W985-F1
#
_cell.length_a   1.000
_cell.length_b   1.000
_cell.length_c   1.000
_cell.angle_alpha   90.00
_cell.angle_beta   90.00
_cell.angle_gamma   90.00
#
_symmetry.space_group_name_H-M   'P 1'
#
loop_
_entity.id
_entity.type
_entity.pdbx_description
1 polymer ?
#
loop_
_entity_poly.entity_id
_entity_poly.type
_entity_poly.pdbx_seq_one_letter_code
_entity_poly.pdbx_strand_id
1 'polypeptide(L)'
;MALDYDLQVDLANAAVQITRASVNLNGIVLDLSGRVVDYSSTPEIDLMVVLNELDLRAALAAVPRELVKQVEELDPAGTVRARINLAGAVDKPLALLKTGEVSLSGIQASAGDLRPALTGLLSLSGDQVVTDKLKLTLGDNSADISFKASNLFGKPIVVSSLVTSEHFMLDPLLKAGAAPIAGGNGKSGIPGKATGGKQAEEIGPFDLPVKADGEVRIGRTVYQGLNIDNFQMRYRLVDNLLTIETMTGNVAGGTFSKTGTVDLGKKGLVYNAKLNLTSVQAEPIVKVFAPKAAGTVFGGLSLETEISGRGTQPEAIRKSLSGLGKLEVADGRLTGSSLVQGLADFVNLDELRDLHFSQAKGSFTLRDGKILMDSDFTGKEVRMAPNGTIGLDGNLDLNLGARLSPELTAKLDRKGEVAQYFTDQEGWGELPLKIAGTLSRPKFSFDTKVLKSKVKEKARNELQKKLEEKVFKLESKDTDAQANEPAKKMLDDAIKGLFGK
;
A
#
# COMPACT_ATOMS: atom_id res chain seq x y z
N MET A 1 16.51 47.05 7.76
CA MET A 1 17.83 46.52 7.36
C MET A 1 18.90 47.30 8.09
N ALA A 2 19.80 46.61 8.79
CA ALA A 2 20.99 47.21 9.40
C ALA A 2 22.23 46.52 8.82
N LEU A 3 23.30 47.28 8.60
CA LEU A 3 24.54 46.81 8.00
C LEU A 3 25.71 47.35 8.82
N ASP A 4 26.55 46.45 9.33
CA ASP A 4 27.82 46.76 9.98
C ASP A 4 28.95 46.17 9.13
N TYR A 5 30.02 46.92 8.85
CA TYR A 5 31.05 46.48 7.92
C TYR A 5 32.44 47.06 8.20
N ASP A 6 33.45 46.25 7.92
CA ASP A 6 34.85 46.60 7.86
C ASP A 6 35.41 46.16 6.50
N LEU A 7 35.75 47.16 5.68
CA LEU A 7 36.14 47.01 4.28
C LEU A 7 37.45 47.73 4.02
N GLN A 8 38.34 47.09 3.25
CA GLN A 8 39.51 47.72 2.66
C GLN A 8 39.34 47.78 1.15
N VAL A 9 39.43 48.97 0.57
CA VAL A 9 39.24 49.20 -0.86
C VAL A 9 40.58 49.50 -1.51
N ASP A 10 40.95 48.70 -2.49
CA ASP A 10 42.08 48.94 -3.39
C ASP A 10 41.55 49.47 -4.72
N LEU A 11 41.65 50.79 -4.89
CA LEU A 11 41.20 51.49 -6.09
C LEU A 11 42.08 51.18 -7.31
N ALA A 12 43.36 50.85 -7.11
CA ALA A 12 44.29 50.61 -8.20
C ALA A 12 44.05 49.25 -8.86
N ASN A 13 43.72 48.24 -8.04
CA ASN A 13 43.47 46.87 -8.49
C ASN A 13 41.97 46.54 -8.60
N ALA A 14 41.09 47.54 -8.53
CA ALA A 14 39.64 47.36 -8.50
C ALA A 14 39.20 46.21 -7.58
N ALA A 15 39.76 46.17 -6.36
CA ALA A 15 39.50 45.12 -5.37
C ALA A 15 38.93 45.67 -4.06
N VAL A 16 38.05 44.89 -3.43
CA VAL A 16 37.51 45.15 -2.10
C VAL A 16 37.76 43.91 -1.25
N GLN A 17 38.44 44.09 -0.12
CA GLN A 17 38.57 43.09 0.92
C GLN A 17 37.51 43.35 2.00
N ILE A 18 36.71 42.34 2.27
CA ILE A 18 35.69 42.31 3.32
C ILE A 18 36.26 41.55 4.51
N THR A 19 36.75 42.27 5.53
CA THR A 19 37.21 41.64 6.77
C THR A 19 36.02 41.05 7.52
N ARG A 20 34.96 41.85 7.62
CA ARG A 20 33.68 41.44 8.20
C ARG A 20 32.57 42.35 7.67
N ALA A 21 31.45 41.78 7.28
CA ALA A 21 30.20 42.50 7.11
C ALA A 21 29.08 41.71 7.77
N SER A 22 28.26 42.35 8.59
CA SER A 22 27.09 41.75 9.23
C SER A 22 25.83 42.44 8.73
N VAL A 23 24.95 41.68 8.09
CA VAL A 23 23.69 42.17 7.52
C VAL A 23 22.56 41.63 8.37
N ASN A 24 21.74 42.53 8.94
CA ASN A 24 20.50 42.16 9.62
C ASN A 24 19.30 42.50 8.72
N LEU A 25 18.68 41.43 8.20
CA LEU A 25 17.47 41.46 7.37
C LEU A 25 16.29 41.00 8.20
N ASN A 26 15.60 41.93 8.86
CA ASN A 26 14.40 41.67 9.66
C ASN A 26 14.59 40.54 10.70
N GLY A 27 15.73 40.54 11.39
CA GLY A 27 16.09 39.53 12.39
C GLY A 27 16.95 38.39 11.86
N ILE A 28 17.10 38.25 10.54
CA ILE A 28 18.00 37.29 9.92
C ILE A 28 19.40 37.92 9.84
N VAL A 29 20.36 37.36 10.57
CA VAL A 29 21.74 37.85 10.61
C VAL A 29 22.63 37.02 9.70
N LEU A 30 23.23 37.68 8.71
CA LEU A 30 24.20 37.10 7.79
C LEU A 30 25.55 37.76 7.99
N ASP A 31 26.57 36.97 8.30
CA ASP A 31 27.96 37.43 8.35
C ASP A 31 28.66 37.07 7.03
N LEU A 32 29.36 38.04 6.45
CA LEU A 32 30.10 37.90 5.21
C LEU A 32 31.56 38.27 5.45
N SER A 33 32.46 37.55 4.80
CA SER A 33 33.89 37.87 4.73
C SER A 33 34.44 37.36 3.41
N GLY A 34 35.52 37.96 2.91
CA GLY A 34 36.13 37.53 1.66
C GLY A 34 36.57 38.69 0.78
N ARG A 35 36.65 38.45 -0.53
CA ARG A 35 37.19 39.42 -1.48
C ARG A 35 36.29 39.54 -2.70
N VAL A 36 36.22 40.76 -3.22
CA VAL A 36 35.64 41.08 -4.53
C VAL A 36 36.73 41.72 -5.37
N VAL A 37 36.90 41.27 -6.61
CA VAL A 37 37.85 41.86 -7.58
C VAL A 37 37.11 42.23 -8.86
N ASP A 38 37.74 43.08 -9.67
CA ASP A 38 37.19 43.53 -10.95
C ASP A 38 35.79 44.15 -10.81
N TYR A 39 35.54 44.86 -9.69
CA TYR A 39 34.23 45.46 -9.41
C TYR A 39 33.82 46.54 -10.42
N SER A 40 34.76 47.02 -11.24
CA SER A 40 34.54 47.99 -12.31
C SER A 40 34.16 47.35 -13.66
N SER A 41 34.19 46.02 -13.78
CA SER A 41 33.85 45.29 -15.02
C SER A 41 32.90 44.12 -14.73
N THR A 42 33.38 42.87 -14.81
CA THR A 42 32.64 41.67 -14.42
C THR A 42 33.20 41.20 -13.08
N PRO A 43 32.51 41.50 -11.95
CA PRO A 43 33.05 41.18 -10.64
C PRO A 43 33.29 39.68 -10.47
N GLU A 44 34.45 39.33 -9.93
CA GLU A 44 34.70 38.01 -9.36
C GLU A 44 34.67 38.11 -7.85
N ILE A 45 34.01 37.15 -7.22
CA ILE A 45 33.87 37.10 -5.78
C ILE A 45 34.56 35.84 -5.24
N ASP A 46 35.01 35.92 -4.00
CA ASP A 46 35.34 34.77 -3.14
C ASP A 46 34.86 35.15 -1.74
N LEU A 47 33.63 34.74 -1.42
CA LEU A 47 32.89 35.16 -0.24
C LEU A 47 32.49 33.95 0.60
N MET A 48 32.83 34.03 1.88
CA MET A 48 32.29 33.17 2.90
C MET A 48 31.08 33.83 3.53
N VAL A 49 29.92 33.20 3.38
CA VAL A 49 28.64 33.61 3.96
C VAL A 49 28.29 32.68 5.11
N VAL A 50 28.05 33.25 6.29
CA VAL A 50 27.69 32.52 7.51
C VAL A 50 26.33 32.97 7.99
N LEU A 51 25.41 32.03 8.09
CA LEU A 51 24.13 32.16 8.75
C LEU A 51 24.23 31.48 10.11
N ASN A 52 24.42 32.29 11.16
CA ASN A 52 24.66 31.79 12.52
C ASN A 52 23.46 31.00 13.05
N GLU A 53 22.25 31.54 12.87
CA GLU A 53 21.01 30.88 13.26
C GLU A 53 19.83 31.52 12.54
N LEU A 54 19.01 30.67 11.92
CA LEU A 54 17.74 31.04 11.33
C LEU A 54 16.64 30.20 11.96
N ASP A 55 15.85 30.80 12.83
CA ASP A 55 14.59 30.22 13.26
C ASP A 55 13.58 30.32 12.12
N LEU A 56 13.08 29.17 11.64
CA LEU A 56 12.21 29.13 10.46
C LEU A 56 10.89 29.88 10.68
N ARG A 57 10.34 29.85 11.90
CA ARG A 57 9.07 30.50 12.20
C ARG A 57 9.22 32.02 12.25
N ALA A 58 10.30 32.51 12.86
CA ALA A 58 10.65 33.93 12.84
C ALA A 58 10.96 34.42 11.41
N ALA A 59 11.67 33.61 10.62
CA ALA A 59 11.99 33.92 9.23
C ALA A 59 10.72 34.08 8.38
N LEU A 60 9.74 33.16 8.51
CA LEU A 60 8.47 33.28 7.80
C LEU A 60 7.67 34.53 8.19
N ALA A 61 7.69 34.90 9.48
CA ALA A 61 7.03 36.13 9.95
C ALA A 61 7.68 37.41 9.40
N ALA A 62 8.96 37.35 9.04
CA ALA A 62 9.74 38.46 8.51
C ALA A 62 9.59 38.66 6.98
N VAL A 63 9.01 37.69 6.26
CA VAL A 63 8.84 37.71 4.80
C VAL A 63 7.39 38.10 4.43
N PRO A 64 7.15 38.88 3.36
CA PRO A 64 5.79 39.21 2.90
C PRO A 64 4.93 37.95 2.67
N ARG A 65 3.70 37.96 3.21
CA ARG A 65 2.76 36.83 3.16
C ARG A 65 2.51 36.27 1.77
N GLU A 66 2.56 37.12 0.76
CA GLU A 66 2.36 36.75 -0.66
C GLU A 66 3.38 35.71 -1.14
N LEU A 67 4.60 35.71 -0.57
CA LEU A 67 5.69 34.81 -0.95
C LEU A 67 5.68 33.50 -0.15
N VAL A 68 5.02 33.46 1.00
CA VAL A 68 5.11 32.33 1.95
C VAL A 68 3.80 31.58 2.16
N LYS A 69 2.71 32.00 1.51
CA LYS A 69 1.36 31.43 1.71
C LYS A 69 1.30 29.90 1.63
N GLN A 70 2.03 29.28 0.70
CA GLN A 70 2.05 27.80 0.55
C GLN A 70 2.85 27.10 1.66
N VAL A 71 3.84 27.78 2.23
CA VAL A 71 4.74 27.23 3.25
C VAL A 71 4.19 27.51 4.66
N GLU A 72 3.43 28.58 4.84
CA GLU A 72 2.77 28.93 6.10
C GLU A 72 1.77 27.84 6.52
N GLU A 73 1.08 27.21 5.56
CA GLU A 73 0.18 26.06 5.82
C GLU A 73 0.92 24.84 6.38
N LEU A 74 2.23 24.73 6.15
CA LEU A 74 3.07 23.65 6.67
C LEU A 74 3.58 23.95 8.09
N ASP A 75 3.30 25.12 8.68
CA ASP A 75 3.77 25.54 10.01
C ASP A 75 5.23 25.11 10.33
N PRO A 76 6.22 25.53 9.50
CA PRO A 76 7.57 25.05 9.69
C PRO A 76 8.20 25.63 10.96
N ALA A 77 9.04 24.82 11.58
CA ALA A 77 9.75 25.18 12.80
C ALA A 77 11.15 24.54 12.83
N GLY A 78 11.96 24.95 13.79
CA GLY A 78 13.34 24.51 13.94
C GLY A 78 14.33 25.56 13.45
N THR A 79 15.61 25.25 13.63
CA THR A 79 16.70 26.20 13.34
C THR A 79 17.63 25.67 12.25
N VAL A 80 18.03 26.57 11.36
CA VAL A 80 19.01 26.30 10.31
C VAL A 80 20.26 27.14 10.58
N ARG A 81 21.42 26.51 10.45
CA ARG A 81 22.71 27.22 10.38
C ARG A 81 23.35 26.89 9.05
N ALA A 82 24.03 27.85 8.45
CA ALA A 82 24.71 27.62 7.18
C ALA A 82 26.07 28.32 7.13
N ARG A 83 27.02 27.69 6.45
CA ARG A 83 28.29 28.28 6.07
C ARG A 83 28.54 27.95 4.61
N ILE A 84 28.59 28.94 3.76
CA ILE A 84 28.63 28.77 2.31
C ILE A 84 29.83 29.54 1.76
N ASN A 85 30.62 28.88 0.90
CA ASN A 85 31.64 29.52 0.10
C ASN A 85 31.12 29.77 -1.32
N LEU A 86 31.07 31.04 -1.70
CA LEU A 86 30.68 31.51 -3.02
C LEU A 86 31.89 32.08 -3.74
N ALA A 87 32.34 31.45 -4.82
CA ALA A 87 33.48 31.95 -5.59
C ALA A 87 33.29 31.88 -7.12
N GLY A 88 33.79 32.89 -7.82
CA GLY A 88 33.79 33.02 -9.27
C GLY A 88 33.10 34.28 -9.78
N ALA A 89 32.87 34.34 -11.10
CA ALA A 89 32.23 35.47 -11.76
C ALA A 89 30.73 35.56 -11.44
N VAL A 90 30.27 36.77 -11.09
CA VAL A 90 28.89 37.02 -10.67
C VAL A 90 27.86 36.87 -11.81
N ASP A 91 28.32 36.86 -13.06
CA ASP A 91 27.49 36.61 -14.25
C ASP A 91 27.06 35.13 -14.39
N LYS A 92 27.69 34.23 -13.62
CA LYS A 92 27.36 32.80 -13.54
C LYS A 92 26.91 32.42 -12.11
N PRO A 93 25.74 32.91 -11.65
CA PRO A 93 25.34 32.80 -10.25
C PRO A 93 25.27 31.35 -9.72
N LEU A 94 24.85 30.41 -10.57
CA LEU A 94 24.77 28.98 -10.20
C LEU A 94 26.16 28.33 -10.02
N ALA A 95 27.19 28.87 -10.66
CA ALA A 95 28.57 28.39 -10.54
C ALA A 95 29.32 29.00 -9.35
N LEU A 96 28.71 29.98 -8.65
CA LEU A 96 29.30 30.62 -7.49
C LEU A 96 29.39 29.64 -6.32
N LEU A 97 28.39 28.79 -6.10
CA LEU A 97 28.41 27.81 -5.01
C LEU A 97 29.59 26.85 -5.19
N LYS A 98 30.61 26.94 -4.33
CA LYS A 98 31.75 26.03 -4.33
C LYS A 98 31.58 24.95 -3.28
N THR A 99 31.40 25.36 -2.03
CA THR A 99 31.17 24.47 -0.91
C THR A 99 30.15 25.07 0.02
N GLY A 100 29.49 24.23 0.80
CA GLY A 100 28.60 24.69 1.85
C GLY A 100 28.38 23.63 2.90
N GLU A 101 28.03 24.06 4.09
CA GLU A 101 27.57 23.22 5.17
C GLU A 101 26.28 23.81 5.71
N VAL A 102 25.22 23.02 5.79
CA VAL A 102 23.92 23.41 6.33
C VAL A 102 23.57 22.46 7.45
N SER A 103 23.52 22.98 8.67
CA SER A 103 23.07 22.24 9.84
C SER A 103 21.59 22.47 10.06
N LEU A 104 20.85 21.36 10.15
CA LEU A 104 19.42 21.31 10.40
C LEU A 104 19.20 20.86 11.85
N SER A 105 18.48 21.65 12.63
CA SER A 105 18.18 21.35 14.03
C SER A 105 16.67 21.36 14.25
N GLY A 106 16.10 20.16 14.37
CA GLY A 106 14.67 19.98 14.67
C GLY A 106 13.75 20.58 13.61
N ILE A 107 14.12 20.50 12.33
CA ILE A 107 13.33 21.07 11.23
C ILE A 107 12.03 20.31 11.10
N GLN A 108 10.93 20.96 11.45
CA GLN A 108 9.60 20.40 11.45
C GLN A 108 8.74 21.04 10.38
N ALA A 109 7.80 20.27 9.85
CA ALA A 109 6.72 20.76 9.02
C ALA A 109 5.49 19.87 9.23
N SER A 110 4.30 20.47 9.23
CA SER A 110 3.01 19.79 9.25
C SER A 110 2.63 19.33 7.85
N ALA A 111 2.29 18.05 7.72
CA ALA A 111 1.80 17.43 6.50
C ALA A 111 0.62 16.51 6.84
N GLY A 112 -0.60 17.00 6.62
CA GLY A 112 -1.81 16.36 7.16
C GLY A 112 -1.74 16.30 8.69
N ASP A 113 -1.98 15.12 9.26
CA ASP A 113 -1.90 14.88 10.70
C ASP A 113 -0.46 14.57 11.19
N LEU A 114 0.53 14.61 10.29
CA LEU A 114 1.93 14.31 10.61
C LEU A 114 2.73 15.58 10.85
N ARG A 115 3.69 15.49 11.76
CA ARG A 115 4.69 16.53 12.01
C ARG A 115 6.09 15.91 12.11
N PRO A 116 6.67 15.45 10.98
CA PRO A 116 8.03 14.94 10.97
C PRO A 116 9.02 16.02 11.42
N ALA A 117 10.11 15.61 12.05
CA ALA A 117 11.26 16.45 12.34
C ALA A 117 12.54 15.87 11.71
N LEU A 118 13.37 16.75 11.14
CA LEU A 118 14.65 16.40 10.54
C LEU A 118 15.79 17.11 11.27
N THR A 119 16.83 16.36 11.61
CA THR A 119 18.05 16.91 12.24
C THR A 119 19.26 16.26 11.61
N GLY A 120 20.28 17.05 11.25
CA GLY A 120 21.48 16.52 10.61
C GLY A 120 22.28 17.60 9.88
N LEU A 121 23.24 17.15 9.08
CA LEU A 121 24.12 18.02 8.33
C LEU A 121 23.96 17.77 6.82
N LEU A 122 23.96 18.83 6.03
CA LEU A 122 24.05 18.76 4.58
C LEU A 122 25.38 19.40 4.15
N SER A 123 26.22 18.65 3.47
CA SER A 123 27.45 19.15 2.86
C SER A 123 27.21 19.37 1.38
N LEU A 124 27.40 20.60 0.91
CA LEU A 124 27.30 21.00 -0.49
C LEU A 124 28.69 21.10 -1.10
N SER A 125 28.82 20.63 -2.34
CA SER A 125 30.03 20.77 -3.16
C SER A 125 29.62 20.98 -4.61
N GLY A 126 29.76 22.21 -5.10
CA GLY A 126 29.25 22.60 -6.42
C GLY A 126 27.74 22.36 -6.54
N ASP A 127 27.37 21.52 -7.50
CA ASP A 127 26.00 21.12 -7.80
C ASP A 127 25.57 19.82 -7.09
N GLN A 128 26.30 19.42 -6.03
CA GLN A 128 26.02 18.20 -5.25
C GLN A 128 25.70 18.53 -3.79
N VAL A 129 24.80 17.74 -3.20
CA VAL A 129 24.55 17.70 -1.75
C VAL A 129 24.73 16.26 -1.26
N VAL A 130 25.37 16.10 -0.12
CA VAL A 130 25.45 14.84 0.62
C VAL A 130 25.03 15.10 2.06
N THR A 131 24.25 14.19 2.64
CA THR A 131 23.93 14.24 4.08
C THR A 131 24.99 13.58 4.93
N ASP A 132 25.20 14.11 6.12
CA ASP A 132 25.83 13.40 7.23
C ASP A 132 24.86 13.34 8.43
N LYS A 133 24.61 12.13 8.94
CA LYS A 133 23.73 11.84 10.10
C LYS A 133 22.35 12.50 10.04
N LEU A 134 21.70 12.51 8.87
CA LEU A 134 20.34 13.03 8.77
C LEU A 134 19.37 12.05 9.42
N LYS A 135 18.76 12.49 10.52
CA LYS A 135 17.79 11.72 11.29
C LYS A 135 16.39 12.29 11.10
N LEU A 136 15.46 11.43 10.74
CA LEU A 136 14.02 11.68 10.73
C LEU A 136 13.41 11.16 12.02
N THR A 137 12.59 11.99 12.68
CA THR A 137 11.67 11.55 13.74
C THR A 137 10.23 11.85 13.33
N LEU A 138 9.31 10.93 13.62
CA LEU A 138 7.89 11.07 13.32
C LEU A 138 7.05 10.37 14.38
N GLY A 139 6.57 11.12 15.37
CA GLY A 139 6.00 10.51 16.58
C GLY A 139 7.03 9.59 17.24
N ASP A 140 6.68 8.31 17.40
CA ASP A 140 7.56 7.29 17.95
C ASP A 140 8.56 6.70 16.93
N ASN A 141 8.40 7.04 15.65
CA ASN A 141 9.30 6.55 14.60
C ASN A 141 10.61 7.33 14.58
N SER A 142 11.71 6.62 14.30
CA SER A 142 13.02 7.19 14.02
C SER A 142 13.65 6.49 12.83
N ALA A 143 14.28 7.22 11.93
CA ALA A 143 15.05 6.66 10.82
C ALA A 143 16.30 7.50 10.54
N ASP A 144 17.39 6.82 10.21
CA ASP A 144 18.59 7.44 9.66
C ASP A 144 18.47 7.46 8.14
N ILE A 145 18.75 8.62 7.55
CA ILE A 145 18.64 8.87 6.12
C ILE A 145 20.02 9.29 5.65
N SER A 146 20.55 8.55 4.69
CA SER A 146 21.69 9.00 3.89
C SER A 146 21.17 9.32 2.49
N PHE A 147 21.35 10.54 2.01
CA PHE A 147 21.06 10.89 0.63
C PHE A 147 22.21 11.63 -0.03
N LYS A 148 22.34 11.43 -1.34
CA LYS A 148 23.18 12.23 -2.23
C LYS A 148 22.30 12.77 -3.35
N ALA A 149 22.38 14.07 -3.59
CA ALA A 149 21.76 14.72 -4.74
C ALA A 149 22.84 15.33 -5.63
N SER A 150 22.66 15.28 -6.94
CA SER A 150 23.50 15.96 -7.93
C SER A 150 22.65 16.60 -9.02
N ASN A 151 23.28 17.43 -9.85
CA ASN A 151 22.58 18.20 -10.88
C ASN A 151 21.47 19.08 -10.28
N LEU A 152 21.71 19.68 -9.10
CA LEU A 152 20.73 20.49 -8.36
C LEU A 152 20.12 21.64 -9.16
N PHE A 153 20.88 22.14 -10.13
CA PHE A 153 20.48 23.27 -10.97
C PHE A 153 19.98 22.84 -12.36
N GLY A 154 20.08 21.55 -12.67
CA GLY A 154 19.62 20.97 -13.93
C GLY A 154 18.27 20.27 -13.79
N LYS A 155 17.79 19.74 -14.91
CA LYS A 155 16.61 18.89 -14.96
C LYS A 155 16.97 17.59 -15.67
N PRO A 156 16.82 16.41 -15.05
CA PRO A 156 16.30 16.18 -13.70
C PRO A 156 17.38 16.29 -12.61
N ILE A 157 16.97 16.58 -11.38
CA ILE A 157 17.80 16.37 -10.19
C ILE A 157 17.99 14.86 -10.01
N VAL A 158 19.22 14.42 -9.73
CA VAL A 158 19.54 12.99 -9.54
C VAL A 158 19.75 12.74 -8.05
N VAL A 159 19.01 11.78 -7.48
CA VAL A 159 19.01 11.48 -6.05
C VAL A 159 19.31 10.00 -5.83
N SER A 160 20.25 9.70 -4.93
CA SER A 160 20.39 8.36 -4.37
C SER A 160 20.15 8.40 -2.85
N SER A 161 19.50 7.38 -2.30
CA SER A 161 19.13 7.36 -0.88
C SER A 161 19.24 5.99 -0.23
N LEU A 162 19.60 5.98 1.06
CA LEU A 162 19.52 4.84 1.95
C LEU A 162 18.78 5.28 3.22
N VAL A 163 17.68 4.61 3.54
CA VAL A 163 16.90 4.84 4.76
C VAL A 163 17.02 3.59 5.63
N THR A 164 17.48 3.76 6.87
CA THR A 164 17.62 2.68 7.84
C THR A 164 16.87 2.97 9.12
N SER A 165 16.23 1.97 9.69
CA SER A 165 15.60 2.08 11.01
C SER A 165 15.57 0.72 11.71
N GLU A 166 15.75 0.69 13.03
CA GLU A 166 15.49 -0.51 13.82
C GLU A 166 13.99 -0.79 13.91
N HIS A 167 13.18 0.26 14.11
CA HIS A 167 11.73 0.18 14.30
C HIS A 167 11.05 1.39 13.64
N PHE A 168 10.13 1.12 12.71
CA PHE A 168 9.38 2.19 12.03
C PHE A 168 7.97 1.72 11.68
N MET A 169 6.94 2.36 12.23
CA MET A 169 5.54 2.07 11.94
C MET A 169 5.11 2.74 10.63
N LEU A 170 4.58 1.99 9.65
CA LEU A 170 4.14 2.54 8.37
C LEU A 170 2.70 3.07 8.42
N ASP A 171 1.88 2.59 9.36
CA ASP A 171 0.47 2.96 9.50
C ASP A 171 0.21 4.47 9.59
N PRO A 172 1.01 5.28 10.33
CA PRO A 172 0.85 6.72 10.34
C PRO A 172 1.02 7.35 8.95
N LEU A 173 1.98 6.86 8.14
CA LEU A 173 2.22 7.37 6.78
C LEU A 173 1.04 7.05 5.85
N LEU A 174 0.47 5.85 5.97
CA LEU A 174 -0.68 5.43 5.16
C LEU A 174 -1.93 6.25 5.49
N LYS A 175 -2.17 6.54 6.77
CA LYS A 175 -3.30 7.38 7.20
C LYS A 175 -3.20 8.80 6.66
N ALA A 176 -1.99 9.36 6.64
CA ALA A 176 -1.76 10.71 6.13
C ALA A 176 -1.89 10.80 4.61
N GLY A 177 -1.37 9.81 3.87
CA GLY A 177 -1.51 9.75 2.40
C GLY A 177 -2.94 9.51 1.90
N ALA A 178 -3.77 8.89 2.74
CA ALA A 178 -5.20 8.65 2.48
C ALA A 178 -6.11 9.86 2.74
N ALA A 179 -5.59 10.94 3.33
CA ALA A 179 -6.34 12.18 3.44
C ALA A 179 -6.46 12.78 2.03
N PRO A 180 -7.66 13.18 1.56
CA PRO A 180 -7.78 13.84 0.29
C PRO A 180 -6.87 15.07 0.30
N ILE A 181 -5.95 15.14 -0.67
CA ILE A 181 -5.20 16.35 -0.96
C ILE A 181 -6.24 17.36 -1.40
N ALA A 182 -6.83 18.07 -0.44
CA ALA A 182 -7.79 19.12 -0.68
C ALA A 182 -7.02 20.20 -1.44
N GLY A 183 -7.24 20.26 -2.75
CA GLY A 183 -6.75 21.35 -3.58
C GLY A 183 -7.06 22.67 -2.89
N GLY A 184 -6.02 23.49 -2.74
CA GLY A 184 -6.13 24.77 -2.05
C GLY A 184 -7.25 25.63 -2.62
N ASN A 185 -8.28 25.88 -1.80
CA ASN A 185 -8.82 27.20 -1.49
C ASN A 185 -10.08 27.07 -0.62
N GLY A 186 -10.04 27.70 0.56
CA GLY A 186 -11.21 28.38 1.11
C GLY A 186 -11.90 27.75 2.33
N LYS A 187 -11.53 28.28 3.49
CA LYS A 187 -12.36 28.58 4.68
C LYS A 187 -13.20 27.44 5.28
N SER A 188 -12.72 27.01 6.44
CA SER A 188 -13.50 26.36 7.50
C SER A 188 -14.70 27.21 7.91
N GLY A 189 -15.89 26.59 7.96
CA GLY A 189 -17.13 27.22 8.41
C GLY A 189 -18.35 26.29 8.37
N ILE A 190 -18.65 25.67 9.52
CA ILE A 190 -19.94 25.07 9.96
C ILE A 190 -20.36 23.71 9.31
N PRO A 191 -20.72 22.69 10.12
CA PRO A 191 -21.24 21.41 9.62
C PRO A 191 -22.69 21.55 9.13
N GLY A 192 -22.85 21.68 7.81
CA GLY A 192 -24.15 21.69 7.13
C GLY A 192 -24.26 20.55 6.12
N LYS A 193 -25.21 19.63 6.37
CA LYS A 193 -25.92 18.72 5.46
C LYS A 193 -25.24 18.31 4.14
N ALA A 194 -25.00 17.00 4.02
CA ALA A 194 -24.61 16.31 2.80
C ALA A 194 -25.57 16.60 1.63
N THR A 195 -25.03 17.21 0.57
CA THR A 195 -25.63 17.29 -0.75
C THR A 195 -24.57 17.02 -1.82
N GLY A 196 -24.81 16.00 -2.64
CA GLY A 196 -24.16 15.81 -3.94
C GLY A 196 -22.76 15.20 -3.92
N GLY A 197 -22.66 13.89 -4.16
CA GLY A 197 -21.39 13.19 -4.37
C GLY A 197 -20.67 13.70 -5.62
N LYS A 198 -19.71 14.61 -5.44
CA LYS A 198 -18.62 14.77 -6.39
C LYS A 198 -17.83 13.46 -6.38
N GLN A 199 -17.84 12.72 -7.49
CA GLN A 199 -16.88 11.63 -7.69
C GLN A 199 -15.48 12.20 -7.45
N ALA A 200 -14.74 11.58 -6.53
CA ALA A 200 -13.37 11.97 -6.26
C ALA A 200 -12.56 11.84 -7.55
N GLU A 201 -11.82 12.89 -7.90
CA GLU A 201 -11.04 12.91 -9.14
C GLU A 201 -9.86 11.94 -9.05
N GLU A 202 -9.51 11.36 -10.20
CA GLU A 202 -8.29 10.58 -10.35
C GLU A 202 -7.06 11.47 -10.20
N ILE A 203 -6.07 11.03 -9.42
CA ILE A 203 -4.83 11.77 -9.19
C ILE A 203 -3.89 11.72 -10.40
N GLY A 204 -2.92 12.62 -10.44
CA GLY A 204 -1.99 12.75 -11.55
C GLY A 204 -2.66 13.32 -12.83
N PRO A 205 -1.93 13.36 -13.95
CA PRO A 205 -0.56 12.89 -14.11
C PRO A 205 0.42 13.79 -13.34
N PHE A 206 1.54 13.21 -12.90
CA PHE A 206 2.62 13.93 -12.25
C PHE A 206 3.77 14.18 -13.24
N ASP A 207 4.44 15.31 -13.07
CA ASP A 207 5.68 15.64 -13.77
C ASP A 207 6.77 15.96 -12.74
N LEU A 208 7.47 14.93 -12.30
CA LEU A 208 8.50 15.02 -11.28
C LEU A 208 9.86 15.28 -11.95
N PRO A 209 10.51 16.43 -11.71
CA PRO A 209 11.81 16.76 -12.30
C PRO A 209 12.97 16.05 -11.56
N VAL A 210 12.79 14.78 -11.20
CA VAL A 210 13.69 14.01 -10.35
C VAL A 210 13.89 12.61 -10.92
N LYS A 211 15.15 12.17 -10.95
CA LYS A 211 15.53 10.76 -11.07
C LYS A 211 16.02 10.30 -9.70
N ALA A 212 15.48 9.19 -9.21
CA ALA A 212 15.84 8.68 -7.89
C ALA A 212 16.16 7.20 -7.94
N ASP A 213 17.11 6.78 -7.11
CA ASP A 213 17.28 5.40 -6.69
C ASP A 213 17.41 5.35 -5.17
N GLY A 214 17.00 4.25 -4.56
CA GLY A 214 17.18 4.12 -3.14
C GLY A 214 16.84 2.78 -2.54
N GLU A 215 17.27 2.65 -1.29
CA GLU A 215 17.08 1.48 -0.48
C GLU A 215 16.47 1.85 0.88
N VAL A 216 15.55 1.03 1.36
CA VAL A 216 14.93 1.15 2.68
C VAL A 216 15.17 -0.16 3.41
N ARG A 217 15.73 -0.10 4.62
CA ARG A 217 15.94 -1.25 5.50
C ARG A 217 15.34 -0.95 6.87
N ILE A 218 14.38 -1.76 7.30
CA ILE A 218 13.73 -1.60 8.60
C ILE A 218 13.80 -2.94 9.35
N GLY A 219 14.37 -2.95 10.55
CA GLY A 219 14.46 -4.14 11.39
C GLY A 219 13.07 -4.72 11.72
N ARG A 220 12.16 -3.86 12.20
CA ARG A 220 10.75 -4.17 12.43
C ARG A 220 9.83 -3.04 12.00
N THR A 221 8.78 -3.38 11.27
CA THR A 221 7.73 -2.44 10.85
C THR A 221 6.34 -3.02 11.08
N VAL A 222 5.33 -2.14 11.02
CA VAL A 222 3.92 -2.51 11.10
C VAL A 222 3.20 -1.90 9.91
N TYR A 223 2.50 -2.75 9.16
CA TYR A 223 1.65 -2.39 8.03
C TYR A 223 0.23 -2.90 8.26
N GLN A 224 -0.73 -2.00 8.41
CA GLN A 224 -2.13 -2.26 8.75
C GLN A 224 -2.29 -3.23 9.93
N GLY A 225 -1.44 -3.09 10.95
CA GLY A 225 -1.39 -3.99 12.10
C GLY A 225 -0.65 -5.31 11.89
N LEU A 226 -0.14 -5.61 10.69
CA LEU A 226 0.76 -6.75 10.45
C LEU A 226 2.19 -6.39 10.83
N ASN A 227 2.75 -7.13 11.77
CA ASN A 227 4.17 -7.07 12.06
C ASN A 227 4.97 -7.68 10.91
N ILE A 228 5.96 -6.92 10.44
CA ILE A 228 6.91 -7.34 9.43
C ILE A 228 8.31 -7.16 10.00
N ASP A 229 9.09 -8.24 10.07
CA ASP A 229 10.50 -8.19 10.45
C ASP A 229 11.39 -8.24 9.19
N ASN A 230 12.60 -7.68 9.28
CA ASN A 230 13.59 -7.65 8.20
C ASN A 230 13.05 -7.05 6.88
N PHE A 231 12.32 -5.94 6.98
CA PHE A 231 11.77 -5.26 5.82
C PHE A 231 12.89 -4.62 4.99
N GLN A 232 12.94 -4.94 3.70
CA GLN A 232 13.90 -4.37 2.76
C GLN A 232 13.18 -3.98 1.47
N MET A 233 13.47 -2.79 0.94
CA MET A 233 12.92 -2.33 -0.34
C MET A 233 14.01 -1.63 -1.14
N ARG A 234 14.10 -1.91 -2.44
CA ARG A 234 14.85 -1.10 -3.41
C ARG A 234 13.91 -0.54 -4.46
N TYR A 235 14.07 0.74 -4.74
CA TYR A 235 13.23 1.45 -5.69
C TYR A 235 14.04 2.32 -6.63
N ARG A 236 13.44 2.63 -7.78
CA ARG A 236 13.97 3.52 -8.80
C ARG A 236 12.85 4.37 -9.38
N LEU A 237 13.08 5.66 -9.59
CA LEU A 237 12.17 6.58 -10.26
C LEU A 237 12.90 7.20 -11.45
N VAL A 238 12.43 6.93 -12.66
CA VAL A 238 12.96 7.53 -13.90
C VAL A 238 11.79 7.90 -14.79
N ASP A 239 11.77 9.13 -15.29
CA ASP A 239 10.76 9.62 -16.23
C ASP A 239 9.31 9.37 -15.75
N ASN A 240 9.05 9.67 -14.46
CA ASN A 240 7.78 9.41 -13.75
C ASN A 240 7.38 7.93 -13.60
N LEU A 241 8.23 6.97 -13.98
CA LEU A 241 8.02 5.55 -13.73
C LEU A 241 8.70 5.14 -12.41
N LEU A 242 7.91 4.91 -11.37
CA LEU A 242 8.37 4.32 -10.12
C LEU A 242 8.46 2.80 -10.29
N THR A 243 9.63 2.24 -10.08
CA THR A 243 9.92 0.80 -10.12
C THR A 243 10.31 0.35 -8.72
N ILE A 244 9.59 -0.62 -8.16
CA ILE A 244 9.99 -1.38 -6.98
C ILE A 244 10.75 -2.61 -7.48
N GLU A 245 12.08 -2.54 -7.42
CA GLU A 245 12.97 -3.60 -7.89
C GLU A 245 12.91 -4.83 -7.00
N THR A 246 12.80 -4.61 -5.69
CA THR A 246 12.55 -5.65 -4.69
C THR A 246 11.90 -5.04 -3.47
N MET A 247 11.02 -5.79 -2.83
CA MET A 247 10.46 -5.51 -1.51
C MET A 247 10.24 -6.83 -0.81
N THR A 248 10.90 -7.06 0.32
CA THR A 248 10.91 -8.35 1.03
C THR A 248 10.75 -8.15 2.53
N GLY A 249 10.30 -9.21 3.22
CA GLY A 249 10.29 -9.27 4.68
C GLY A 249 9.67 -10.55 5.21
N ASN A 250 9.69 -10.70 6.52
CA ASN A 250 9.12 -11.83 7.24
C ASN A 250 7.79 -11.40 7.84
N VAL A 251 6.71 -12.13 7.57
CA VAL A 251 5.35 -11.77 8.00
C VAL A 251 4.57 -13.01 8.39
N ALA A 252 3.90 -12.95 9.53
CA ALA A 252 3.03 -14.02 10.05
C ALA A 252 3.66 -15.43 9.95
N GLY A 253 4.93 -15.57 10.35
CA GLY A 253 5.66 -16.84 10.37
C GLY A 253 6.24 -17.29 9.02
N GLY A 254 5.93 -16.60 7.91
CA GLY A 254 6.46 -16.86 6.58
C GLY A 254 7.25 -15.68 6.02
N THR A 255 7.42 -15.64 4.70
CA THR A 255 8.09 -14.54 3.98
C THR A 255 7.24 -14.01 2.84
N PHE A 256 7.49 -12.75 2.47
CA PHE A 256 6.94 -12.18 1.24
C PHE A 256 8.05 -11.57 0.38
N SER A 257 7.83 -11.55 -0.93
CA SER A 257 8.60 -10.75 -1.88
C SER A 257 7.67 -10.08 -2.90
N LYS A 258 7.98 -8.85 -3.28
CA LYS A 258 7.20 -8.06 -4.21
C LYS A 258 8.11 -7.29 -5.16
N THR A 259 7.71 -7.22 -6.42
CA THR A 259 8.23 -6.28 -7.42
C THR A 259 7.07 -5.57 -8.09
N GLY A 260 7.32 -4.44 -8.73
CA GLY A 260 6.27 -3.76 -9.48
C GLY A 260 6.68 -2.42 -10.05
N THR A 261 5.78 -1.84 -10.82
CA THR A 261 5.94 -0.50 -11.39
C THR A 261 4.65 0.30 -11.24
N VAL A 262 4.80 1.61 -11.09
CA VAL A 262 3.72 2.60 -11.08
C VAL A 262 4.12 3.75 -12.00
N ASP A 263 3.38 3.94 -13.08
CA ASP A 263 3.52 5.07 -13.99
C ASP A 263 2.76 6.27 -13.40
N LEU A 264 3.52 7.21 -12.84
CA LEU A 264 3.02 8.45 -12.24
C LEU A 264 2.66 9.49 -13.31
N GLY A 265 3.14 9.31 -14.55
CA GLY A 265 2.87 10.20 -15.68
C GLY A 265 1.50 9.99 -16.32
N LYS A 266 0.66 9.08 -15.79
CA LYS A 266 -0.71 8.83 -16.26
C LYS A 266 -1.73 9.31 -15.23
N LYS A 267 -2.78 9.98 -15.69
CA LYS A 267 -3.95 10.28 -14.85
C LYS A 267 -4.58 8.96 -14.36
N GLY A 268 -4.80 8.87 -13.06
CA GLY A 268 -5.26 7.66 -12.37
C GLY A 268 -4.16 6.62 -12.13
N LEU A 269 -2.91 6.87 -12.55
CA LEU A 269 -1.78 5.94 -12.45
C LEU A 269 -2.00 4.63 -13.21
N VAL A 270 -0.91 3.99 -13.63
CA VAL A 270 -0.95 2.63 -14.18
C VAL A 270 0.07 1.79 -13.46
N TYR A 271 -0.33 0.62 -13.00
CA TYR A 271 0.53 -0.19 -12.15
C TYR A 271 0.46 -1.67 -12.49
N ASN A 272 1.58 -2.35 -12.27
CA ASN A 272 1.70 -3.80 -12.27
C ASN A 272 2.57 -4.23 -11.09
N ALA A 273 2.24 -5.37 -10.50
CA ALA A 273 2.94 -5.91 -9.36
C ALA A 273 2.98 -7.42 -9.42
N LYS A 274 4.09 -7.98 -8.99
CA LYS A 274 4.24 -9.41 -8.70
C LYS A 274 4.39 -9.56 -7.20
N LEU A 275 3.64 -10.48 -6.60
CA LEU A 275 3.69 -10.79 -5.18
C LEU A 275 3.89 -12.30 -5.01
N ASN A 276 4.87 -12.65 -4.18
CA ASN A 276 5.09 -14.01 -3.72
C ASN A 276 4.97 -14.04 -2.20
N LEU A 277 4.19 -14.97 -1.66
CA LEU A 277 4.12 -15.35 -0.26
C LEU A 277 4.59 -16.79 -0.13
N THR A 278 5.36 -17.08 0.91
CA THR A 278 5.83 -18.44 1.21
C THR A 278 5.52 -18.78 2.66
N SER A 279 4.64 -19.77 2.86
CA SER A 279 4.28 -20.31 4.18
C SER A 279 3.84 -19.25 5.20
N VAL A 280 3.12 -18.23 4.75
CA VAL A 280 2.56 -17.16 5.60
C VAL A 280 1.30 -17.69 6.28
N GLN A 281 1.15 -17.51 7.59
CA GLN A 281 -0.08 -17.94 8.27
C GLN A 281 -1.29 -17.16 7.75
N ALA A 282 -2.35 -17.87 7.35
CA ALA A 282 -3.51 -17.25 6.71
C ALA A 282 -4.32 -16.35 7.65
N GLU A 283 -4.49 -16.73 8.92
CA GLU A 283 -5.36 -16.01 9.87
C GLU A 283 -4.95 -14.54 10.08
N PRO A 284 -3.67 -14.20 10.33
CA PRO A 284 -3.26 -12.81 10.49
C PRO A 284 -3.56 -11.96 9.25
N ILE A 285 -3.39 -12.53 8.05
CA ILE A 285 -3.68 -11.86 6.78
C ILE A 285 -5.20 -11.63 6.65
N VAL A 286 -6.01 -12.65 6.91
CA VAL A 286 -7.48 -12.53 6.88
C VAL A 286 -7.98 -11.53 7.90
N LYS A 287 -7.43 -11.51 9.11
CA LYS A 287 -7.80 -10.56 10.16
C LYS A 287 -7.60 -9.11 9.74
N VAL A 288 -6.56 -8.83 8.94
CA VAL A 288 -6.22 -7.48 8.50
C VAL A 288 -7.01 -7.07 7.26
N PHE A 289 -7.06 -7.91 6.23
CA PHE A 289 -7.68 -7.55 4.94
C PHE A 289 -9.16 -7.95 4.83
N ALA A 290 -9.63 -8.87 5.66
CA ALA A 290 -11.02 -9.33 5.68
C ALA A 290 -11.50 -9.55 7.14
N PRO A 291 -11.53 -8.50 7.99
CA PRO A 291 -11.72 -8.63 9.43
C PRO A 291 -13.01 -9.34 9.86
N LYS A 292 -14.08 -9.29 9.04
CA LYS A 292 -15.33 -10.03 9.32
C LYS A 292 -15.21 -11.55 9.11
N ALA A 293 -14.17 -12.00 8.41
CA ALA A 293 -13.81 -13.39 8.24
C ALA A 293 -12.69 -13.82 9.19
N ALA A 294 -12.30 -12.97 10.16
CA ALA A 294 -11.31 -13.34 11.17
C ALA A 294 -11.73 -14.63 11.90
N GLY A 295 -10.75 -15.50 12.16
CA GLY A 295 -10.99 -16.80 12.80
C GLY A 295 -11.71 -17.84 11.93
N THR A 296 -11.85 -17.62 10.61
CA THR A 296 -12.53 -18.58 9.73
C THR A 296 -11.62 -19.39 8.81
N VAL A 297 -10.40 -18.91 8.56
CA VAL A 297 -9.44 -19.54 7.64
C VAL A 297 -8.07 -19.63 8.31
N PHE A 298 -7.50 -20.83 8.31
CA PHE A 298 -6.20 -21.13 8.91
C PHE A 298 -5.37 -22.00 7.96
N GLY A 299 -4.06 -22.04 8.19
CA GLY A 299 -3.09 -22.83 7.42
C GLY A 299 -1.92 -21.98 6.92
N GLY A 300 -0.89 -22.66 6.41
CA GLY A 300 0.27 -22.02 5.77
C GLY A 300 -0.02 -21.67 4.32
N LEU A 301 -0.19 -20.38 4.02
CA LEU A 301 -0.47 -19.84 2.69
C LEU A 301 0.84 -19.57 1.92
N SER A 302 0.91 -20.16 0.73
CA SER A 302 1.85 -19.76 -0.32
C SER A 302 1.05 -19.22 -1.51
N LEU A 303 1.47 -18.09 -2.05
CA LEU A 303 0.76 -17.38 -3.12
C LEU A 303 1.77 -16.82 -4.10
N GLU A 304 1.58 -17.07 -5.39
CA GLU A 304 2.28 -16.37 -6.47
C GLU A 304 1.21 -15.67 -7.30
N THR A 305 1.30 -14.34 -7.44
CA THR A 305 0.33 -13.59 -8.23
C THR A 305 0.96 -12.42 -8.97
N GLU A 306 0.46 -12.16 -10.17
CA GLU A 306 0.73 -10.97 -10.96
C GLU A 306 -0.58 -10.20 -11.15
N ILE A 307 -0.56 -8.93 -10.79
CA ILE A 307 -1.72 -8.04 -10.84
C ILE A 307 -1.33 -6.79 -11.62
N SER A 308 -2.24 -6.30 -12.46
CA SER A 308 -2.14 -5.01 -13.12
C SER A 308 -3.44 -4.24 -12.98
N GLY A 309 -3.36 -2.91 -13.02
CA GLY A 309 -4.52 -2.05 -12.87
C GLY A 309 -4.25 -0.60 -13.23
N ARG A 310 -5.31 0.20 -13.16
CA ARG A 310 -5.34 1.64 -13.40
C ARG A 310 -6.40 2.30 -12.54
N GLY A 311 -6.17 3.53 -12.15
CA GLY A 311 -7.09 4.30 -11.34
C GLY A 311 -6.69 4.22 -9.87
N THR A 312 -7.10 5.25 -9.15
CA THR A 312 -6.86 5.44 -7.72
C THR A 312 -8.16 5.45 -6.92
N GLN A 313 -9.30 5.56 -7.61
CA GLN A 313 -10.61 5.45 -6.99
C GLN A 313 -11.06 4.00 -6.84
N PRO A 314 -11.74 3.60 -5.74
CA PRO A 314 -12.15 2.21 -5.52
C PRO A 314 -12.94 1.59 -6.67
N GLU A 315 -13.89 2.34 -7.26
CA GLU A 315 -14.69 1.87 -8.40
C GLU A 315 -13.86 1.74 -9.70
N ALA A 316 -12.84 2.61 -9.90
CA ALA A 316 -11.94 2.52 -11.04
C ALA A 316 -10.99 1.33 -10.90
N ILE A 317 -10.39 1.16 -9.70
CA ILE A 317 -9.56 0.02 -9.33
C ILE A 317 -10.33 -1.28 -9.55
N ARG A 318 -11.54 -1.39 -9.00
CA ARG A 318 -12.36 -2.61 -9.12
C ARG A 318 -12.63 -3.02 -10.58
N LYS A 319 -12.81 -2.05 -11.48
CA LYS A 319 -13.08 -2.29 -12.91
C LYS A 319 -11.82 -2.57 -13.73
N SER A 320 -10.69 -2.00 -13.35
CA SER A 320 -9.43 -2.06 -14.11
C SER A 320 -8.51 -3.19 -13.66
N LEU A 321 -8.68 -3.69 -12.43
CA LEU A 321 -7.84 -4.74 -11.89
C LEU A 321 -7.98 -6.02 -12.72
N SER A 322 -6.83 -6.51 -13.14
CA SER A 322 -6.69 -7.80 -13.78
C SER A 322 -5.46 -8.51 -13.22
N GLY A 323 -5.49 -9.84 -13.22
CA GLY A 323 -4.37 -10.59 -12.69
C GLY A 323 -4.58 -12.08 -12.79
N LEU A 324 -3.53 -12.80 -12.45
CA LEU A 324 -3.54 -14.24 -12.35
C LEU A 324 -2.72 -14.65 -11.14
N GLY A 325 -3.03 -15.81 -10.57
CA GLY A 325 -2.26 -16.32 -9.47
C GLY A 325 -2.46 -17.79 -9.21
N LYS A 326 -1.54 -18.35 -8.45
CA LYS A 326 -1.56 -19.71 -7.91
C LYS A 326 -1.45 -19.62 -6.40
N LEU A 327 -2.24 -20.42 -5.71
CA LEU A 327 -2.25 -20.48 -4.26
C LEU A 327 -2.11 -21.92 -3.79
N GLU A 328 -1.44 -22.08 -2.66
CA GLU A 328 -1.37 -23.31 -1.90
C GLU A 328 -1.61 -23.00 -0.43
N VAL A 329 -2.43 -23.80 0.23
CA VAL A 329 -2.63 -23.76 1.68
C VAL A 329 -2.28 -25.14 2.23
N ALA A 330 -1.25 -25.21 3.06
CA ALA A 330 -0.86 -26.40 3.79
C ALA A 330 -1.55 -26.43 5.16
N ASP A 331 -1.92 -27.64 5.61
CA ASP A 331 -2.56 -27.90 6.92
C ASP A 331 -3.71 -26.92 7.22
N GLY A 332 -4.61 -26.77 6.26
CA GLY A 332 -5.64 -25.76 6.31
C GLY A 332 -6.88 -26.21 7.07
N ARG A 333 -7.56 -25.21 7.63
CA ARG A 333 -8.82 -25.37 8.35
C ARG A 333 -9.78 -24.27 7.96
N LEU A 334 -11.02 -24.64 7.65
CA LEU A 334 -12.11 -23.72 7.35
C LEU A 334 -13.25 -23.96 8.34
N THR A 335 -13.60 -22.93 9.10
CA THR A 335 -14.67 -23.00 10.11
C THR A 335 -15.38 -21.66 10.24
N GLY A 336 -16.58 -21.64 10.84
CA GLY A 336 -17.30 -20.41 11.19
C GLY A 336 -17.79 -19.52 10.02
N SER A 337 -17.37 -19.80 8.78
CA SER A 337 -17.81 -19.04 7.60
C SER A 337 -19.21 -19.47 7.15
N SER A 338 -19.98 -18.55 6.58
CA SER A 338 -21.31 -18.85 6.04
C SER A 338 -21.29 -19.93 4.96
N LEU A 339 -20.18 -20.08 4.22
CA LEU A 339 -19.99 -21.16 3.24
C LEU A 339 -19.93 -22.53 3.91
N VAL A 340 -19.11 -22.65 4.96
CA VAL A 340 -18.92 -23.91 5.69
C VAL A 340 -20.18 -24.29 6.47
N GLN A 341 -20.82 -23.31 7.13
CA GLN A 341 -22.09 -23.50 7.83
C GLN A 341 -23.20 -23.92 6.85
N GLY A 342 -23.33 -23.22 5.71
CA GLY A 342 -24.35 -23.53 4.71
C GLY A 342 -24.15 -24.88 4.04
N LEU A 343 -22.90 -25.34 3.85
CA LEU A 343 -22.62 -26.69 3.36
C LEU A 343 -23.07 -27.74 4.38
N ALA A 344 -22.69 -27.57 5.65
CA ALA A 344 -23.07 -28.47 6.73
C ALA A 344 -24.60 -28.58 6.88
N ASP A 345 -25.31 -27.44 6.83
CA ASP A 345 -26.75 -27.38 6.88
C ASP A 345 -27.39 -28.08 5.67
N PHE A 346 -26.87 -27.84 4.46
CA PHE A 346 -27.42 -28.39 3.23
C PHE A 346 -27.33 -29.92 3.16
N VAL A 347 -26.21 -30.51 3.58
CA VAL A 347 -26.07 -31.97 3.62
C VAL A 347 -26.47 -32.59 4.97
N ASN A 348 -26.87 -31.76 5.94
CA ASN A 348 -27.23 -32.18 7.30
C ASN A 348 -26.12 -33.00 8.00
N LEU A 349 -24.88 -32.50 7.97
CA LEU A 349 -23.71 -33.07 8.64
C LEU A 349 -22.95 -32.00 9.42
N ASP A 350 -23.09 -32.00 10.74
CA ASP A 350 -22.44 -31.03 11.62
C ASP A 350 -20.92 -31.13 11.61
N GLU A 351 -20.35 -32.30 11.29
CA GLU A 351 -18.91 -32.49 11.14
C GLU A 351 -18.31 -31.57 10.06
N LEU A 352 -19.11 -31.18 9.07
CA LEU A 352 -18.66 -30.27 8.02
C LEU A 352 -18.58 -28.81 8.46
N ARG A 353 -18.97 -28.47 9.69
CA ARG A 353 -18.81 -27.11 10.22
C ARG A 353 -17.34 -26.75 10.53
N ASP A 354 -16.47 -27.75 10.56
CA ASP A 354 -15.04 -27.61 10.85
C ASP A 354 -14.19 -28.47 9.91
N LEU A 355 -13.96 -27.93 8.71
CA LEU A 355 -13.29 -28.65 7.63
C LEU A 355 -11.78 -28.57 7.79
N HIS A 356 -11.13 -29.74 7.80
CA HIS A 356 -9.68 -29.87 7.81
C HIS A 356 -9.18 -30.49 6.50
N PHE A 357 -8.13 -29.91 5.93
CA PHE A 357 -7.48 -30.39 4.72
C PHE A 357 -5.97 -30.35 4.89
N SER A 358 -5.29 -31.39 4.43
CA SER A 358 -3.82 -31.40 4.42
C SER A 358 -3.26 -30.41 3.40
N GLN A 359 -4.00 -30.18 2.31
CA GLN A 359 -3.59 -29.30 1.23
C GLN A 359 -4.79 -28.74 0.47
N ALA A 360 -4.75 -27.46 0.14
CA ALA A 360 -5.58 -26.85 -0.90
C ALA A 360 -4.66 -26.21 -1.94
N LYS A 361 -4.86 -26.50 -3.21
CA LYS A 361 -4.11 -25.91 -4.33
C LYS A 361 -5.09 -25.31 -5.30
N GLY A 362 -4.76 -24.14 -5.83
CA GLY A 362 -5.66 -23.48 -6.77
C GLY A 362 -4.96 -22.49 -7.66
N SER A 363 -5.68 -22.11 -8.72
CA SER A 363 -5.34 -20.99 -9.56
C SER A 363 -6.54 -20.08 -9.73
N PHE A 364 -6.27 -18.81 -9.99
CA PHE A 364 -7.32 -17.85 -10.28
C PHE A 364 -6.91 -16.87 -11.37
N THR A 365 -7.90 -16.31 -12.04
CA THR A 365 -7.79 -15.15 -12.93
C THR A 365 -8.76 -14.08 -12.44
N LEU A 366 -8.25 -12.88 -12.19
CA LEU A 366 -9.05 -11.69 -11.90
C LEU A 366 -9.25 -10.89 -13.18
N ARG A 367 -10.50 -10.59 -13.53
CA ARG A 367 -10.85 -9.71 -14.65
C ARG A 367 -12.25 -9.14 -14.47
N ASP A 368 -12.47 -7.88 -14.86
CA ASP A 368 -13.78 -7.22 -14.87
C ASP A 368 -14.51 -7.33 -13.51
N GLY A 369 -13.75 -7.21 -12.42
CA GLY A 369 -14.26 -7.34 -11.05
C GLY A 369 -14.75 -8.73 -10.69
N LYS A 370 -14.26 -9.79 -11.34
CA LYS A 370 -14.60 -11.20 -11.10
C LYS A 370 -13.34 -12.05 -10.99
N ILE A 371 -13.31 -12.94 -10.00
CA ILE A 371 -12.27 -13.94 -9.79
C ILE A 371 -12.81 -15.26 -10.35
N LEU A 372 -12.29 -15.70 -11.48
CA LEU A 372 -12.47 -17.06 -11.99
C LEU A 372 -11.45 -17.95 -11.31
N MET A 373 -11.90 -19.00 -10.61
CA MET A 373 -11.04 -19.90 -9.85
C MET A 373 -11.27 -21.36 -10.22
N ASP A 374 -10.21 -22.14 -10.02
CA ASP A 374 -10.21 -23.59 -10.06
C ASP A 374 -9.27 -24.08 -8.96
N SER A 375 -9.72 -25.01 -8.12
CA SER A 375 -8.95 -25.46 -6.96
C SER A 375 -9.30 -26.89 -6.57
N ASP A 376 -8.34 -27.54 -5.92
CA ASP A 376 -8.43 -28.88 -5.36
C ASP A 376 -8.03 -28.86 -3.87
N PHE A 377 -8.90 -29.41 -3.03
CA PHE A 377 -8.74 -29.54 -1.59
C PHE A 377 -8.66 -31.03 -1.26
N THR A 378 -7.57 -31.42 -0.62
CA THR A 378 -7.30 -32.79 -0.19
C THR A 378 -7.40 -32.88 1.33
N GLY A 379 -8.31 -33.72 1.81
CA GLY A 379 -8.48 -34.03 3.23
C GLY A 379 -8.83 -35.51 3.44
N LYS A 380 -8.78 -35.94 4.70
CA LYS A 380 -9.14 -37.32 5.11
C LYS A 380 -10.64 -37.54 5.13
N GLU A 381 -11.38 -36.55 5.60
CA GLU A 381 -12.84 -36.62 5.74
C GLU A 381 -13.55 -36.08 4.50
N VAL A 382 -12.98 -35.03 3.89
CA VAL A 382 -13.59 -34.32 2.76
C VAL A 382 -12.53 -34.00 1.72
N ARG A 383 -12.86 -34.20 0.45
CA ARG A 383 -12.12 -33.66 -0.70
C ARG A 383 -13.06 -32.73 -1.46
N MET A 384 -12.56 -31.62 -1.97
CA MET A 384 -13.38 -30.63 -2.68
C MET A 384 -12.66 -30.11 -3.90
N ALA A 385 -13.38 -29.93 -5.00
CA ALA A 385 -12.87 -29.29 -6.21
C ALA A 385 -13.78 -28.11 -6.60
N PRO A 386 -13.72 -26.96 -5.89
CA PRO A 386 -14.49 -25.79 -6.27
C PRO A 386 -13.93 -25.14 -7.54
N ASN A 387 -14.82 -24.85 -8.49
CA ASN A 387 -14.50 -24.06 -9.69
C ASN A 387 -15.64 -23.09 -10.02
N GLY A 388 -15.32 -21.97 -10.65
CA GLY A 388 -16.31 -20.98 -11.06
C GLY A 388 -15.90 -19.55 -10.69
N THR A 389 -16.88 -18.69 -10.48
CA THR A 389 -16.64 -17.24 -10.31
C THR A 389 -17.04 -16.74 -8.92
N ILE A 390 -16.16 -15.92 -8.33
CA ILE A 390 -16.50 -15.04 -7.21
C ILE A 390 -16.39 -13.59 -7.66
N GLY A 391 -17.49 -12.84 -7.58
CA GLY A 391 -17.51 -11.42 -7.89
C GLY A 391 -16.82 -10.60 -6.80
N LEU A 392 -16.20 -9.47 -7.17
CA LEU A 392 -15.66 -8.52 -6.20
C LEU A 392 -16.75 -7.76 -5.40
N ASP A 393 -18.03 -8.06 -5.65
CA ASP A 393 -19.18 -7.68 -4.80
C ASP A 393 -19.57 -8.79 -3.81
N GLY A 394 -18.89 -9.93 -3.85
CA GLY A 394 -19.19 -11.11 -3.06
C GLY A 394 -20.24 -12.04 -3.67
N ASN A 395 -20.69 -11.82 -4.91
CA ASN A 395 -21.58 -12.76 -5.60
C ASN A 395 -20.85 -14.08 -5.93
N LEU A 396 -21.57 -15.20 -5.79
CA LEU A 396 -21.06 -16.54 -6.01
C LEU A 396 -21.75 -17.21 -7.20
N ASP A 397 -20.96 -17.84 -8.05
CA ASP A 397 -21.40 -18.82 -9.05
C ASP A 397 -20.33 -19.91 -9.14
N LEU A 398 -20.41 -20.90 -8.26
CA LEU A 398 -19.43 -21.96 -8.11
C LEU A 398 -20.08 -23.33 -8.35
N ASN A 399 -19.35 -24.21 -9.02
CA ASN A 399 -19.56 -25.64 -8.91
C ASN A 399 -18.62 -26.15 -7.81
N LEU A 400 -19.11 -27.06 -6.97
CA LEU A 400 -18.36 -27.69 -5.90
C LEU A 400 -18.49 -29.20 -6.08
N GLY A 401 -17.45 -29.83 -6.62
CA GLY A 401 -17.31 -31.27 -6.58
C GLY A 401 -16.85 -31.69 -5.18
N ALA A 402 -17.77 -32.09 -4.30
CA ALA A 402 -17.41 -32.56 -2.96
C ALA A 402 -17.38 -34.11 -2.93
N ARG A 403 -16.41 -34.66 -2.22
CA ARG A 403 -16.32 -36.10 -1.92
C ARG A 403 -16.20 -36.28 -0.42
N LEU A 404 -17.12 -37.05 0.15
CA LEU A 404 -17.17 -37.38 1.56
C LEU A 404 -16.54 -38.75 1.80
N SER A 405 -15.78 -38.89 2.88
CA SER A 405 -15.19 -40.17 3.27
C SER A 405 -16.28 -41.25 3.46
N PRO A 406 -15.93 -42.54 3.41
CA PRO A 406 -16.88 -43.61 3.68
C PRO A 406 -17.63 -43.45 5.01
N GLU A 407 -16.95 -42.94 6.04
CA GLU A 407 -17.51 -42.69 7.37
C GLU A 407 -18.58 -41.59 7.34
N LEU A 408 -18.29 -40.45 6.71
CA LEU A 408 -19.27 -39.36 6.56
C LEU A 408 -20.41 -39.75 5.61
N THR A 409 -20.12 -40.52 4.58
CA THR A 409 -21.12 -41.03 3.64
C THR A 409 -22.12 -41.96 4.32
N ALA A 410 -21.66 -42.85 5.20
CA ALA A 410 -22.53 -43.70 6.01
C ALA A 410 -23.41 -42.90 6.99
N LYS A 411 -22.90 -41.79 7.54
CA LYS A 411 -23.69 -40.88 8.38
C LYS A 411 -24.75 -40.11 7.60
N LEU A 412 -24.45 -39.74 6.34
CA LEU A 412 -25.39 -39.06 5.45
C LEU A 412 -26.56 -39.97 5.06
N ASP A 413 -26.27 -41.25 4.79
CA ASP A 413 -27.27 -42.26 4.45
C ASP A 413 -27.38 -43.33 5.53
N ARG A 414 -27.82 -42.93 6.73
CA ARG A 414 -27.99 -43.85 7.88
C ARG A 414 -28.86 -45.07 7.61
N LYS A 415 -29.73 -45.00 6.59
CA LYS A 415 -30.64 -46.09 6.19
C LYS A 415 -30.12 -46.91 5.00
N GLY A 416 -28.98 -46.55 4.40
CA GLY A 416 -28.41 -47.23 3.24
C GLY A 416 -29.30 -47.18 1.98
N GLU A 417 -30.22 -46.23 1.90
CA GLU A 417 -31.25 -46.17 0.86
C GLU A 417 -30.74 -45.54 -0.44
N VAL A 418 -29.68 -44.72 -0.38
CA VAL A 418 -29.24 -43.85 -1.47
C VAL A 418 -27.73 -43.86 -1.73
N ALA A 419 -26.89 -44.30 -0.78
CA ALA A 419 -25.42 -44.33 -0.85
C ALA A 419 -24.90 -45.00 -2.12
N GLN A 420 -25.47 -46.15 -2.47
CA GLN A 420 -25.11 -46.93 -3.66
C GLN A 420 -25.19 -46.16 -4.99
N TYR A 421 -25.93 -45.04 -5.03
CA TYR A 421 -26.11 -44.24 -6.25
C TYR A 421 -25.16 -43.06 -6.36
N PHE A 422 -24.41 -42.74 -5.30
CA PHE A 422 -23.49 -41.61 -5.29
C PHE A 422 -22.11 -41.95 -4.71
N THR A 423 -21.84 -43.20 -4.33
CA THR A 423 -20.50 -43.64 -3.92
C THR A 423 -19.66 -44.10 -5.11
N ASP A 424 -18.37 -43.80 -5.09
CA ASP A 424 -17.40 -44.38 -6.03
C ASP A 424 -16.93 -45.79 -5.60
N GLN A 425 -15.97 -46.35 -6.35
CA GLN A 425 -15.41 -47.68 -6.08
C GLN A 425 -14.62 -47.76 -4.77
N GLU A 426 -14.15 -46.63 -4.24
CA GLU A 426 -13.42 -46.52 -2.98
C GLU A 426 -14.37 -46.25 -1.79
N GLY A 427 -15.67 -46.16 -2.04
CA GLY A 427 -16.70 -45.90 -1.02
C GLY A 427 -16.84 -44.41 -0.66
N TRP A 428 -16.21 -43.50 -1.40
CA TRP A 428 -16.40 -42.07 -1.17
C TRP A 428 -17.70 -41.58 -1.81
N GLY A 429 -18.52 -40.85 -1.06
CA GLY A 429 -19.74 -40.25 -1.55
C GLY A 429 -19.46 -39.00 -2.37
N GLU A 430 -19.80 -39.00 -3.65
CA GLU A 430 -19.68 -37.89 -4.59
C GLU A 430 -20.94 -37.00 -4.57
N LEU A 431 -20.75 -35.73 -4.20
CA LEU A 431 -21.80 -34.72 -4.14
C LEU A 431 -21.48 -33.60 -5.14
N PRO A 432 -22.07 -33.60 -6.35
CA PRO A 432 -21.93 -32.49 -7.28
C PRO A 432 -22.86 -31.36 -6.83
N LEU A 433 -22.29 -30.30 -6.27
CA LEU A 433 -23.02 -29.16 -5.73
C LEU A 433 -22.83 -27.91 -6.59
N LYS A 434 -23.78 -27.00 -6.50
CA LYS A 434 -23.69 -25.62 -6.97
C LYS A 434 -23.89 -24.66 -5.82
N ILE A 435 -23.09 -23.60 -5.81
CA ILE A 435 -23.14 -22.52 -4.82
C ILE A 435 -23.45 -21.22 -5.56
N ALA A 436 -24.62 -20.64 -5.25
CA ALA A 436 -25.05 -19.34 -5.73
C ALA A 436 -25.23 -18.36 -4.56
N GLY A 437 -25.73 -17.14 -4.83
CA GLY A 437 -25.99 -16.14 -3.80
C GLY A 437 -24.75 -15.30 -3.51
N THR A 438 -24.47 -15.05 -2.22
CA THR A 438 -23.32 -14.23 -1.81
C THR A 438 -22.45 -14.93 -0.77
N LEU A 439 -21.21 -14.49 -0.58
CA LEU A 439 -20.33 -14.99 0.49
C LEU A 439 -20.98 -14.98 1.88
N SER A 440 -21.84 -13.99 2.16
CA SER A 440 -22.56 -13.88 3.44
C SER A 440 -23.83 -14.73 3.54
N ARG A 441 -24.42 -15.09 2.39
CA ARG A 441 -25.67 -15.84 2.27
C ARG A 441 -25.59 -16.81 1.09
N PRO A 442 -24.75 -17.86 1.18
CA PRO A 442 -24.60 -18.81 0.11
C PRO A 442 -25.85 -19.68 -0.02
N LYS A 443 -26.17 -20.09 -1.25
CA LYS A 443 -27.27 -20.99 -1.56
C LYS A 443 -26.71 -22.25 -2.20
N PHE A 444 -26.88 -23.39 -1.54
CA PHE A 444 -26.44 -24.68 -2.03
C PHE A 444 -27.57 -25.39 -2.78
N SER A 445 -27.21 -26.11 -3.83
CA SER A 445 -28.12 -26.95 -4.61
C SER A 445 -27.32 -28.07 -5.26
N PHE A 446 -27.98 -29.15 -5.68
CA PHE A 446 -27.30 -30.18 -6.47
C PHE A 446 -27.13 -29.74 -7.93
N ASP A 447 -26.00 -30.07 -8.54
CA ASP A 447 -25.86 -29.97 -10.00
C ASP A 447 -26.64 -31.11 -10.66
N THR A 448 -27.91 -30.83 -10.94
CA THR A 448 -28.80 -31.78 -11.60
C THR A 448 -28.30 -32.21 -12.97
N LYS A 449 -27.46 -31.42 -13.68
CA LYS A 449 -26.91 -31.85 -14.98
C LYS A 449 -25.91 -32.99 -14.79
N VAL A 450 -25.06 -32.89 -13.78
CA VAL A 450 -24.06 -33.92 -13.44
C VAL A 450 -24.73 -35.16 -12.84
N LEU A 451 -25.75 -35.00 -11.98
CA LEU A 451 -26.52 -36.14 -11.47
C LEU A 451 -27.23 -36.92 -12.58
N LYS A 452 -27.79 -36.21 -13.57
CA LYS A 452 -28.51 -36.81 -14.70
C LYS A 452 -27.61 -37.61 -15.63
N SER A 453 -26.31 -37.31 -15.70
CA SER A 453 -25.35 -38.07 -16.54
C SER A 453 -24.77 -39.31 -15.85
N LYS A 454 -24.75 -39.36 -14.51
CA LYS A 454 -24.20 -40.48 -13.74
C LYS A 454 -25.20 -41.59 -13.41
N VAL A 455 -26.51 -41.34 -13.46
CA VAL A 455 -27.54 -42.30 -12.99
C VAL A 455 -28.48 -42.74 -14.12
N LYS A 456 -28.70 -44.07 -14.28
CA LYS A 456 -29.69 -44.65 -15.22
C LYS A 456 -31.11 -44.12 -14.93
N GLU A 457 -31.92 -43.87 -15.96
CA GLU A 457 -33.24 -43.20 -15.88
C GLU A 457 -34.18 -43.66 -14.76
N LYS A 458 -34.21 -44.96 -14.40
CA LYS A 458 -35.11 -45.48 -13.35
C LYS A 458 -34.70 -45.09 -11.92
N ALA A 459 -33.41 -45.05 -11.61
CA ALA A 459 -32.91 -44.63 -10.30
C ALA A 459 -32.94 -43.10 -10.12
N ARG A 460 -33.04 -42.35 -11.23
CA ARG A 460 -33.07 -40.89 -11.29
C ARG A 460 -34.27 -40.27 -10.57
N ASN A 461 -35.46 -40.81 -10.79
CA ASN A 461 -36.69 -40.27 -10.18
C ASN A 461 -36.80 -40.59 -8.69
N GLU A 462 -36.35 -41.79 -8.26
CA GLU A 462 -36.32 -42.14 -6.84
C GLU A 462 -35.23 -41.38 -6.07
N LEU A 463 -34.04 -41.23 -6.65
CA LEU A 463 -32.92 -40.52 -6.02
C LEU A 463 -33.21 -39.03 -5.89
N GLN A 464 -33.73 -38.39 -6.95
CA GLN A 464 -34.08 -36.97 -6.91
C GLN A 464 -35.18 -36.71 -5.86
N LYS A 465 -36.25 -37.53 -5.86
CA LYS A 465 -37.35 -37.38 -4.91
C LYS A 465 -36.91 -37.62 -3.45
N LYS A 466 -36.07 -38.63 -3.19
CA LYS A 466 -35.56 -38.92 -1.83
C LYS A 466 -34.53 -37.90 -1.33
N LEU A 467 -33.68 -37.37 -2.22
CA LEU A 467 -32.74 -36.30 -1.87
C LEU A 467 -33.49 -34.99 -1.60
N GLU A 468 -34.46 -34.62 -2.44
CA GLU A 468 -35.33 -33.47 -2.19
C GLU A 468 -36.13 -33.66 -0.89
N GLU A 469 -36.75 -34.82 -0.63
CA GLU A 469 -37.51 -35.06 0.61
C GLU A 469 -36.66 -35.05 1.90
N LYS A 470 -35.36 -35.41 1.83
CA LYS A 470 -34.44 -35.40 2.98
C LYS A 470 -33.68 -34.08 3.16
N VAL A 471 -33.41 -33.34 2.09
CA VAL A 471 -32.65 -32.08 2.11
C VAL A 471 -33.57 -30.84 2.17
N PHE A 472 -34.78 -30.89 1.60
CA PHE A 472 -35.72 -29.74 1.57
C PHE A 472 -36.72 -29.68 2.74
N LYS A 473 -36.56 -30.47 3.82
CA LYS A 473 -37.38 -30.31 5.04
C LYS A 473 -36.99 -29.09 5.91
N LEU A 474 -36.39 -28.08 5.32
CA LEU A 474 -36.17 -26.76 5.91
C LEU A 474 -36.87 -25.74 4.99
N GLU A 475 -38.09 -25.38 5.37
CA GLU A 475 -38.83 -24.27 4.76
C GLU A 475 -37.96 -23.01 4.77
N SER A 476 -37.59 -22.54 3.60
CA SER A 476 -37.07 -21.19 3.38
C SER A 476 -38.20 -20.21 3.67
N LYS A 477 -38.19 -19.59 4.85
CA LYS A 477 -38.85 -18.30 5.04
C LYS A 477 -38.13 -17.28 4.16
N ASP A 478 -38.79 -16.93 3.06
CA ASP A 478 -38.48 -15.71 2.33
C ASP A 478 -38.67 -14.52 3.27
N THR A 479 -37.56 -13.83 3.58
CA THR A 479 -37.61 -12.48 4.12
C THR A 479 -37.06 -11.55 3.06
N ASP A 480 -37.89 -10.57 2.73
CA ASP A 480 -37.74 -9.58 1.67
C ASP A 480 -36.39 -8.86 1.62
N ALA A 481 -36.11 -8.39 0.40
CA ALA A 481 -34.90 -7.75 -0.05
C ALA A 481 -34.53 -6.49 0.74
N GLN A 482 -33.40 -6.55 1.45
CA GLN A 482 -32.49 -5.41 1.71
C GLN A 482 -31.18 -5.92 2.35
N ALA A 483 -30.21 -6.37 1.55
CA ALA A 483 -28.83 -6.59 2.03
C ALA A 483 -27.82 -6.84 0.89
N ASN A 484 -27.55 -5.84 0.04
CA ASN A 484 -26.36 -5.84 -0.82
C ASN A 484 -25.20 -5.01 -0.25
N GLU A 485 -25.41 -4.27 0.85
CA GLU A 485 -24.38 -3.44 1.46
C GLU A 485 -23.25 -4.21 2.19
N PRO A 486 -23.50 -5.30 2.96
CA PRO A 486 -22.46 -5.83 3.84
C PRO A 486 -21.34 -6.56 3.10
N ALA A 487 -21.64 -7.29 2.02
CA ALA A 487 -20.66 -8.01 1.21
C ALA A 487 -19.86 -7.07 0.29
N LYS A 488 -20.52 -6.09 -0.34
CA LYS A 488 -19.86 -5.05 -1.14
C LYS A 488 -18.90 -4.23 -0.26
N LYS A 489 -19.34 -3.79 0.93
CA LYS A 489 -18.48 -3.07 1.88
C LYS A 489 -17.26 -3.89 2.31
N MET A 490 -17.39 -5.21 2.54
CA MET A 490 -16.26 -6.07 2.93
C MET A 490 -15.15 -6.10 1.88
N LEU A 491 -15.52 -6.23 0.61
CA LEU A 491 -14.53 -6.26 -0.45
C LEU A 491 -14.00 -4.88 -0.81
N ASP A 492 -14.85 -3.85 -0.71
CA ASP A 492 -14.40 -2.46 -0.82
C ASP A 492 -13.37 -2.16 0.27
N ASP A 493 -13.55 -2.66 1.50
CA ASP A 493 -12.59 -2.52 2.59
C ASP A 493 -11.30 -3.32 2.36
N ALA A 494 -11.38 -4.53 1.80
CA ALA A 494 -10.21 -5.34 1.43
C ALA A 494 -9.39 -4.67 0.31
N ILE A 495 -10.06 -4.17 -0.73
CA ILE A 495 -9.42 -3.43 -1.84
C ILE A 495 -8.78 -2.15 -1.30
N LYS A 496 -9.48 -1.38 -0.46
CA LYS A 496 -8.90 -0.19 0.21
C LYS A 496 -7.71 -0.56 1.10
N GLY A 497 -7.75 -1.71 1.77
CA GLY A 497 -6.63 -2.22 2.56
C GLY A 497 -5.40 -2.53 1.71
N LEU A 498 -5.59 -3.13 0.53
CA LEU A 498 -4.50 -3.50 -0.36
C LEU A 498 -3.88 -2.31 -1.12
N PHE A 499 -4.66 -1.29 -1.44
CA PHE A 499 -4.23 -0.16 -2.29
C PHE A 499 -4.02 1.16 -1.55
N GLY A 500 -4.26 1.21 -0.23
CA GLY A 500 -4.41 2.48 0.47
C GLY A 500 -5.75 3.13 0.12
N LYS A 501 -6.22 4.04 0.97
CA LYS A 501 -7.49 4.75 0.76
C LYS A 501 -7.35 5.86 -0.27
#